data_AF-A0A5M9ZMK9-F1
#
_entry.id   AF-A0A5M9ZMK9-F1
#
_cell.length_a   1.000
_cell.length_b   1.000
_cell.length_c   1.000
_cell.angle_alpha   90.00
_cell.angle_beta   90.00
_cell.angle_gamma   90.00
#
_symmetry.space_group_name_H-M   'P 1'
#
loop_
_entity.id
_entity.type
_entity.pdbx_description
1 polymer ?
#
loop_
_entity_poly.entity_id
_entity_poly.type
_entity_poly.pdbx_seq_one_letter_code
_entity_poly.pdbx_strand_id
1 'polypeptide(L)'
;MSVDIILYRPDIPEDIVPWKATSIEDATDDETIIRINVTYTYQQQIRDQYPQLYPKWIEQQNGAIIAQTLPGVLLRLRAEHPTLTDINHPDYDKRCSSMIHDLGTVITVAVQHPDYRVVTQS
;
A
#
# COMPACT_ATOMS: atom_id res chain seq x y z
N MET A 1 4.02 12.54 -1.02
CA MET A 1 4.63 11.84 -2.16
C MET A 1 3.85 10.55 -2.27
N SER A 2 3.31 10.28 -3.45
CA SER A 2 2.48 9.11 -3.68
C SER A 2 3.27 8.09 -4.50
N VAL A 3 2.99 6.82 -4.29
CA VAL A 3 3.59 5.71 -5.02
C VAL A 3 2.46 4.79 -5.44
N ASP A 4 2.46 4.41 -6.71
CA ASP A 4 1.53 3.43 -7.25
C ASP A 4 2.00 2.03 -6.82
N ILE A 5 1.11 1.30 -6.16
CA ILE A 5 1.25 -0.12 -5.87
C ILE A 5 0.42 -0.86 -6.90
N ILE A 6 1.06 -1.74 -7.67
CA ILE A 6 0.38 -2.52 -8.71
C ILE A 6 0.38 -3.99 -8.28
N LEU A 7 -0.82 -4.55 -8.11
CA LEU A 7 -1.03 -5.97 -7.81
C LEU A 7 -1.49 -6.68 -9.09
N TYR A 8 -0.86 -7.80 -9.43
CA TYR A 8 -1.13 -8.48 -10.69
C TYR A 8 -0.94 -9.98 -10.59
N ARG A 9 -1.62 -10.72 -11.47
CA ARG A 9 -1.52 -12.18 -11.52
C ARG A 9 -0.09 -12.66 -11.82
N PRO A 10 0.34 -13.80 -11.24
CA PRO A 10 1.70 -14.30 -11.41
C PRO A 10 2.05 -14.78 -12.83
N ASP A 11 1.06 -15.06 -13.68
CA ASP A 11 1.25 -15.44 -15.09
C ASP A 11 1.47 -14.25 -16.04
N ILE A 12 1.25 -13.02 -15.57
CA ILE A 12 1.46 -11.81 -16.35
C ILE A 12 2.94 -11.41 -16.31
N PRO A 13 3.61 -11.24 -17.46
CA PRO A 13 4.97 -10.73 -17.53
C PRO A 13 5.09 -9.33 -16.93
N GLU A 14 6.14 -9.08 -16.16
CA GLU A 14 6.33 -7.82 -15.42
C GLU A 14 6.50 -6.61 -16.36
N ASP A 15 7.04 -6.81 -17.57
CA ASP A 15 7.29 -5.76 -18.56
C ASP A 15 6.02 -5.13 -19.13
N ILE A 16 4.89 -5.85 -19.10
CA ILE A 16 3.59 -5.34 -19.58
C ILE A 16 2.74 -4.70 -18.48
N VAL A 17 3.09 -4.92 -17.20
CA VAL A 17 2.31 -4.46 -16.04
C VAL A 17 2.13 -2.94 -16.01
N PRO A 18 3.16 -2.10 -16.20
CA PRO A 18 3.02 -0.64 -16.11
C PRO A 18 2.04 -0.05 -17.14
N TRP A 19 1.88 -0.72 -18.29
CA TRP A 19 1.08 -0.24 -19.42
C TRP A 19 -0.39 -0.63 -19.36
N LYS A 20 -0.72 -1.68 -18.60
CA LYS A 20 -2.06 -2.28 -18.54
C LYS A 20 -2.73 -2.17 -17.18
N ALA A 21 -2.06 -1.58 -16.20
CA ALA A 21 -2.62 -1.42 -14.87
C ALA A 21 -3.74 -0.37 -14.89
N THR A 22 -4.91 -0.77 -14.44
CA THR A 22 -6.08 0.11 -14.27
C THR A 22 -6.18 0.59 -12.82
N SER A 23 -6.64 1.81 -12.61
CA SER A 23 -6.91 2.32 -11.25
C SER A 23 -7.98 1.48 -10.59
N ILE A 24 -7.88 1.24 -9.28
CA ILE A 24 -8.90 0.50 -8.54
C ILE A 24 -10.29 1.12 -8.61
N GLU A 25 -10.39 2.44 -8.82
CA GLU A 25 -11.67 3.14 -9.01
C GLU A 25 -12.37 2.74 -10.31
N ASP A 26 -11.59 2.34 -11.31
CA ASP A 26 -12.04 1.91 -12.63
C ASP A 26 -12.03 0.38 -12.79
N ALA A 27 -11.52 -0.33 -11.78
CA ALA A 27 -11.33 -1.77 -11.84
C ALA A 27 -12.66 -2.53 -11.75
N THR A 28 -12.79 -3.52 -12.63
CA THR A 28 -13.92 -4.47 -12.61
C THR A 28 -13.47 -5.80 -12.02
N ASP A 29 -14.42 -6.64 -11.60
CA ASP A 29 -14.14 -7.97 -11.03
C ASP A 29 -13.30 -8.87 -11.96
N ASP A 30 -13.27 -8.59 -13.27
CA ASP A 30 -12.52 -9.34 -14.29
C ASP A 30 -11.08 -8.85 -14.51
N GLU A 31 -10.65 -7.76 -13.85
CA GLU A 31 -9.32 -7.20 -14.08
C GLU A 31 -8.19 -7.99 -13.41
N THR A 32 -7.07 -8.08 -14.14
CA THR A 32 -5.93 -8.94 -13.76
C THR A 32 -4.71 -8.15 -13.28
N ILE A 33 -4.76 -6.82 -13.38
CA ILE A 33 -3.70 -5.88 -13.00
C ILE A 33 -4.37 -4.65 -12.37
N ILE A 34 -4.22 -4.49 -11.06
CA ILE A 34 -4.91 -3.45 -10.28
C ILE A 34 -3.87 -2.46 -9.75
N ARG A 35 -4.09 -1.16 -10.00
CA ARG A 35 -3.25 -0.05 -9.52
C ARG A 35 -3.93 0.66 -8.36
N ILE A 36 -3.16 0.89 -7.29
CA ILE A 36 -3.60 1.64 -6.12
C ILE A 36 -2.57 2.74 -5.86
N ASN A 37 -2.99 4.01 -5.93
CA ASN A 37 -2.12 5.14 -5.57
C ASN A 37 -2.09 5.28 -4.06
N VAL A 38 -0.91 5.16 -3.45
CA VAL A 38 -0.74 5.26 -2.00
C VAL A 38 0.01 6.53 -1.64
N THR A 39 -0.63 7.40 -0.88
CA THR A 39 -0.03 8.63 -0.36
C THR A 39 0.76 8.34 0.90
N TYR A 40 2.07 8.60 0.89
CA TYR A 40 2.95 8.32 2.02
C TYR A 40 3.27 9.55 2.87
N THR A 41 3.38 9.29 4.18
CA THR A 41 4.12 10.14 5.12
C THR A 41 5.54 9.59 5.30
N TYR A 42 6.55 10.42 5.06
CA TYR A 42 7.96 10.05 5.20
C TYR A 42 8.57 10.57 6.51
N GLN A 43 7.76 10.62 7.57
CA GLN A 43 8.33 10.84 8.90
C GLN A 43 9.26 9.68 9.26
N GLN A 44 10.50 10.03 9.62
CA GLN A 44 11.56 9.07 9.90
C GLN A 44 11.17 8.07 11.00
N GLN A 45 10.50 8.55 12.06
CA GLN A 45 10.05 7.71 13.17
C GLN A 45 9.10 6.59 12.72
N ILE A 46 8.08 6.90 11.90
CA ILE A 46 7.17 5.87 11.37
C ILE A 46 7.95 4.90 10.48
N ARG A 47 8.83 5.42 9.64
CA ARG A 47 9.62 4.59 8.72
C ARG A 47 10.51 3.59 9.44
N ASP A 48 11.09 3.99 10.55
CA ASP A 48 11.97 3.15 11.35
C ASP A 48 11.18 2.12 12.18
N GLN A 49 10.02 2.52 12.73
CA GLN A 49 9.18 1.64 13.55
C GLN A 49 8.33 0.67 12.71
N TYR A 50 7.89 1.10 11.54
CA TYR A 50 6.93 0.42 10.68
C TYR A 50 7.40 0.32 9.22
N PRO A 51 8.58 -0.27 8.96
CA PRO A 51 9.13 -0.36 7.60
C PRO A 51 8.23 -1.14 6.64
N GLN A 52 7.38 -2.03 7.16
CA GLN A 52 6.44 -2.83 6.37
C GLN A 52 5.40 -1.97 5.64
N LEU A 53 5.12 -0.77 6.14
CA LEU A 53 4.15 0.11 5.50
C LEU A 53 4.68 0.70 4.20
N TYR A 54 6.00 0.66 3.94
CA TYR A 54 6.63 1.43 2.86
C TYR A 54 6.90 0.60 1.60
N PRO A 55 6.98 1.26 0.41
CA PRO A 55 7.05 0.59 -0.89
C PRO A 55 8.11 -0.49 -1.01
N LYS A 56 9.33 -0.24 -0.48
CA LYS A 56 10.45 -1.17 -0.55
C LYS A 56 10.16 -2.54 0.09
N TRP A 57 9.38 -2.57 1.16
CA TRP A 57 9.00 -3.83 1.79
C TRP A 57 7.88 -4.50 0.99
N ILE A 58 6.88 -3.71 0.59
CA ILE A 58 5.67 -4.19 -0.12
C ILE A 58 6.03 -4.86 -1.45
N GLU A 59 6.92 -4.26 -2.24
CA GLU A 59 7.39 -4.80 -3.54
C GLU A 59 8.06 -6.19 -3.42
N GLN A 60 8.58 -6.53 -2.24
CA GLN A 60 9.22 -7.83 -2.00
C GLN A 60 8.22 -8.92 -1.58
N GLN A 61 6.94 -8.55 -1.42
CA GLN A 61 5.90 -9.45 -0.94
C GLN A 61 4.90 -9.81 -2.05
N ASN A 62 4.15 -10.87 -1.81
CA ASN A 62 2.93 -11.20 -2.56
C ASN A 62 1.69 -10.79 -1.77
N GLY A 63 0.52 -10.91 -2.41
CA GLY A 63 -0.78 -10.62 -1.80
C GLY A 63 -0.99 -11.33 -0.46
N ALA A 64 -0.68 -12.61 -0.35
CA ALA A 64 -0.87 -13.39 0.87
C ALA A 64 -0.10 -12.80 2.07
N ILE A 65 1.18 -12.46 1.90
CA ILE A 65 2.00 -11.91 2.97
C ILE A 65 1.54 -10.49 3.34
N ILE A 66 1.14 -9.68 2.37
CA ILE A 66 0.56 -8.35 2.58
C ILE A 66 -0.72 -8.45 3.40
N ALA A 67 -1.65 -9.32 2.99
CA ALA A 67 -2.93 -9.56 3.64
C ALA A 67 -2.77 -10.08 5.08
N GLN A 68 -1.71 -10.86 5.35
CA GLN A 68 -1.42 -11.36 6.69
C GLN A 68 -0.75 -10.31 7.59
N THR A 69 0.15 -9.51 7.04
CA THR A 69 1.05 -8.67 7.85
C THR A 69 0.51 -7.25 8.05
N LEU A 70 0.11 -6.58 6.97
CA LEU A 70 -0.24 -5.16 7.02
C LEU A 70 -1.42 -4.82 7.94
N PRO A 71 -2.49 -5.65 8.08
CA PRO A 71 -3.58 -5.31 8.99
C PRO A 71 -3.11 -5.08 10.43
N GLY A 72 -2.21 -5.93 10.93
CA GLY A 72 -1.67 -5.80 12.28
C GLY A 72 -0.78 -4.58 12.44
N VAL A 73 0.00 -4.24 11.41
CA VAL A 73 0.88 -3.06 11.41
C VAL A 73 0.06 -1.77 11.36
N LEU A 74 -0.95 -1.69 10.49
CA LEU A 74 -1.86 -0.53 10.41
C LEU A 74 -2.64 -0.31 11.71
N LEU A 75 -3.08 -1.40 12.36
CA LEU A 75 -3.76 -1.30 13.65
C LEU A 75 -2.87 -0.66 14.72
N ARG A 76 -1.59 -1.08 14.79
CA ARG A 76 -0.61 -0.51 15.72
C ARG A 76 -0.32 0.95 15.41
N LEU A 77 -0.08 1.28 14.15
CA LEU A 77 0.11 2.68 13.73
C LEU A 77 -1.10 3.54 14.12
N ARG A 78 -2.33 3.07 13.88
CA ARG A 78 -3.55 3.81 14.24
C ARG A 78 -3.69 4.00 15.75
N ALA A 79 -3.31 3.02 16.56
CA ALA A 79 -3.34 3.10 18.01
C ALA A 79 -2.29 4.09 18.56
N GLU A 80 -1.12 4.15 17.93
CA GLU A 80 -0.02 5.03 18.33
C GLU A 80 -0.06 6.41 17.66
N HIS A 81 -0.86 6.58 16.62
CA HIS A 81 -1.03 7.84 15.88
C HIS A 81 -1.20 9.07 16.78
N PRO A 82 -2.03 9.06 17.86
CA PRO A 82 -2.19 10.21 18.74
C PRO A 82 -0.89 10.61 19.47
N THR A 83 0.03 9.67 19.68
CA THR A 83 1.33 9.90 20.33
C THR A 83 2.44 10.28 19.35
N LEU A 84 2.23 10.02 18.06
CA LEU A 84 3.14 10.34 16.96
C LEU A 84 2.80 11.70 16.30
N THR A 85 1.68 12.32 16.69
CA THR A 85 1.23 13.63 16.21
C THR A 85 2.32 14.67 16.41
N ASP A 86 3.00 15.04 15.33
CA ASP A 86 3.96 16.14 15.34
C ASP A 86 3.18 17.45 15.23
N ILE A 87 3.09 18.16 16.36
CA ILE A 87 2.39 19.45 16.53
C ILE A 87 2.91 20.51 15.53
N ASN A 88 4.07 20.28 14.90
CA ASN A 88 4.69 21.21 13.96
C ASN A 88 4.43 20.90 12.48
N HIS A 89 3.72 19.82 12.14
CA HIS A 89 3.52 19.43 10.75
C HIS A 89 2.01 19.40 10.38
N PRO A 90 1.45 20.53 9.89
CA PRO A 90 -0.02 20.71 9.73
C PRO A 90 -0.69 19.74 8.74
N ASP A 91 0.09 19.05 7.92
CA ASP A 91 -0.39 18.02 6.98
C ASP A 91 -0.11 16.58 7.41
N TYR A 92 0.50 16.37 8.57
CA TYR A 92 0.88 15.03 9.02
C TYR A 92 -0.33 14.12 9.20
N ASP A 93 -1.33 14.57 9.96
CA ASP A 93 -2.54 13.79 10.25
C ASP A 93 -3.29 13.42 8.98
N LYS A 94 -3.38 14.38 8.03
CA LYS A 94 -3.98 14.13 6.72
C LYS A 94 -3.23 13.07 5.95
N ARG A 95 -1.90 13.18 5.84
CA ARG A 95 -1.08 12.22 5.10
C ARG A 95 -1.06 10.85 5.74
N CYS A 96 -1.03 10.77 7.06
CA CYS A 96 -1.09 9.49 7.76
C CYS A 96 -2.47 8.83 7.59
N SER A 97 -3.55 9.62 7.68
CA SER A 97 -4.91 9.14 7.42
C SER A 97 -5.06 8.63 5.98
N SER A 98 -4.53 9.35 4.98
CA SER A 98 -4.49 8.90 3.59
C SER A 98 -3.69 7.60 3.45
N MET A 99 -2.48 7.54 4.02
CA MET A 99 -1.65 6.33 3.97
C MET A 99 -2.36 5.10 4.56
N ILE A 100 -3.03 5.26 5.72
CA ILE A 100 -3.81 4.18 6.35
C ILE A 100 -4.97 3.75 5.47
N HIS A 101 -5.68 4.70 4.86
CA HIS A 101 -6.79 4.42 3.97
C HIS A 101 -6.33 3.66 2.73
N ASP A 102 -5.34 4.20 2.02
CA ASP A 102 -4.83 3.66 0.77
C ASP A 102 -4.21 2.26 0.97
N LEU A 103 -3.44 2.05 2.06
CA LEU A 103 -2.92 0.73 2.41
C LEU A 103 -4.02 -0.25 2.86
N GLY A 104 -5.13 0.24 3.42
CA GLY A 104 -6.33 -0.57 3.67
C GLY A 104 -6.94 -1.10 2.38
N THR A 105 -6.92 -0.31 1.32
CA THR A 105 -7.34 -0.71 -0.03
C THR A 105 -6.40 -1.78 -0.60
N VAL A 106 -5.08 -1.61 -0.44
CA VAL A 106 -4.07 -2.63 -0.84
C VAL A 106 -4.34 -3.96 -0.15
N ILE A 107 -4.61 -3.95 1.17
CA ILE A 107 -4.96 -5.14 1.92
C ILE A 107 -6.21 -5.81 1.36
N THR A 108 -7.24 -5.03 1.02
CA THR A 108 -8.51 -5.56 0.50
C THR A 108 -8.29 -6.34 -0.79
N VAL A 109 -7.53 -5.78 -1.74
CA VAL A 109 -7.17 -6.47 -2.98
C VAL A 109 -6.29 -7.69 -2.70
N ALA A 110 -5.32 -7.57 -1.81
CA ALA A 110 -4.42 -8.67 -1.44
C ALA A 110 -5.16 -9.85 -0.77
N VAL A 111 -6.25 -9.59 -0.04
CA VAL A 111 -7.13 -10.62 0.54
C VAL A 111 -7.93 -11.33 -0.55
N GLN A 112 -8.45 -10.59 -1.53
CA GLN A 112 -9.19 -11.15 -2.67
C GLN A 112 -8.27 -11.95 -3.61
N HIS A 113 -7.01 -11.54 -3.70
CA HIS A 113 -6.02 -12.07 -4.64
C HIS A 113 -4.69 -12.39 -3.95
N PRO A 114 -4.64 -13.42 -3.09
CA PRO A 114 -3.46 -13.74 -2.28
C PRO A 114 -2.25 -14.20 -3.10
N ASP A 115 -2.46 -14.69 -4.32
CA ASP A 115 -1.41 -15.15 -5.24
C ASP A 115 -0.80 -14.02 -6.10
N TYR A 116 -1.39 -12.82 -6.08
CA TYR A 116 -0.90 -11.71 -6.90
C TYR A 116 0.49 -11.26 -6.45
N ARG A 117 1.31 -10.95 -7.46
CA ARG A 117 2.62 -10.30 -7.30
C ARG A 117 2.42 -8.81 -7.17
N VAL A 118 3.43 -8.14 -6.63
CA VAL A 118 3.39 -6.71 -6.38
C VAL A 118 4.63 -6.02 -6.94
N VAL A 119 4.42 -4.90 -7.62
CA VAL A 119 5.48 -3.98 -8.06
C VAL A 119 5.11 -2.56 -7.66
N THR A 120 6.12 -1.70 -7.52
CA THR A 120 5.91 -0.29 -7.17
C THR A 120 6.38 0.65 -8.27
N GLN A 121 5.64 1.74 -8.47
CA GLN A 121 5.96 2.78 -9.44
C GLN A 121 5.84 4.16 -8.79
N SER A 122 6.87 4.98 -8.91
CA SER A 122 7.00 6.29 -8.27
C SER A 122 7.20 7.41 -9.26
#